data_AF-A0A7Y4MQW5-F1
#
_entry.id   AF-A0A7Y4MQW5-F1
#
_cell.length_a   1.000
_cell.length_b   1.000
_cell.length_c   1.000
_cell.angle_alpha   90.00
_cell.angle_beta   90.00
_cell.angle_gamma   90.00
#
_symmetry.space_group_name_H-M   'P 1'
#
loop_
_entity.id
_entity.type
_entity.pdbx_description
1 polymer ?
#
loop_
_entity_poly.entity_id
_entity_poly.type
_entity_poly.pdbx_seq_one_letter_code
_entity_poly.pdbx_strand_id
1 'polypeptide(L)'
;MQLRKMMLVLTALGAMSGLMAGCGDDSTSPGACSSNDECGESEICHPTAQVCVQTCNSGSDCPSTAKTCAPLGGTGPNATTNICQCSTDVLCNGGTDSESTGLVCSELDNVCVTACTSNAECTGDRTCNTTTGQCEEGDTGPTSCSGEGRSSCGYGLICTSSTCSEPPAPTCQNYTAYPNKAADVGTTGPIIFNMKTVSAVAGTAAWCPGGKRLRLSVSAYTDAASPFPQTAPELGGFYYVKTDGSRISPVISNGENDYVITQNGTRADIIVNLCVAADSTTTLVGYHFVDGNFFCFRANY
;
A
#
# COMPACT_ATOMS: atom_id res chain seq x y z
N MET A 1 22.97 45.20 48.65
CA MET A 1 24.25 45.43 47.95
C MET A 1 24.14 44.87 46.54
N GLN A 2 24.37 45.73 45.53
CA GLN A 2 24.75 45.49 44.11
C GLN A 2 23.96 44.43 43.31
N LEU A 3 23.19 44.71 42.25
CA LEU A 3 23.19 45.76 41.22
C LEU A 3 24.47 45.80 40.34
N ARG A 4 24.41 45.12 39.18
CA ARG A 4 25.03 45.49 37.89
C ARG A 4 24.13 44.91 36.76
N LYS A 5 23.33 45.76 36.11
CA LYS A 5 23.56 46.43 34.80
C LYS A 5 23.46 45.46 33.61
N MET A 6 22.31 45.40 32.92
CA MET A 6 21.95 46.19 31.72
C MET A 6 22.91 46.02 30.53
N MET A 7 22.42 45.36 29.46
CA MET A 7 22.52 45.88 28.10
C MET A 7 21.34 45.36 27.26
N LEU A 8 20.47 46.31 26.91
CA LEU A 8 19.53 46.26 25.79
C LEU A 8 20.33 46.23 24.48
N VAL A 9 19.93 45.38 23.53
CA VAL A 9 20.09 45.66 22.10
C VAL A 9 18.74 45.37 21.44
N LEU A 10 18.08 46.46 21.06
CA LEU A 10 16.98 46.54 20.11
C LEU A 10 17.60 46.55 18.70
N THR A 11 17.22 45.60 17.86
CA THR A 11 17.21 45.69 16.39
C THR A 11 16.44 44.47 15.88
N ALA A 12 15.57 44.47 14.89
CA ALA A 12 14.74 45.44 14.18
C ALA A 12 13.99 44.57 13.15
N LEU A 13 12.71 44.88 12.92
CA LEU A 13 11.83 44.50 11.80
C LEU A 13 12.31 43.43 10.79
N GLY A 14 11.46 42.40 10.62
CA GLY A 14 11.40 41.57 9.42
C GLY A 14 10.03 40.91 9.28
N ALA A 15 9.11 41.63 8.62
CA ALA A 15 7.84 41.19 8.03
C ALA A 15 6.87 40.35 8.91
N MET A 16 5.94 41.06 9.57
CA MET A 16 4.56 40.58 9.62
C MET A 16 4.04 40.49 8.18
N SER A 17 3.94 39.29 7.63
CA SER A 17 3.10 39.04 6.47
C SER A 17 1.69 38.80 6.97
N GLY A 18 1.00 39.89 7.34
CA GLY A 18 -0.45 39.91 7.37
C GLY A 18 -0.93 39.89 5.93
N LEU A 19 -1.36 38.73 5.44
CA LEU A 19 -2.24 38.65 4.29
C LEU A 19 -3.67 38.53 4.82
N MET A 20 -4.22 39.69 5.17
CA MET A 20 -5.65 39.92 4.98
C MET A 20 -5.87 40.03 3.48
N ALA A 21 -6.45 39.01 2.86
CA ALA A 21 -6.99 39.08 1.52
C ALA A 21 -8.37 38.40 1.51
N GLY A 22 -9.39 39.18 1.87
CA GLY A 22 -10.73 38.95 1.36
C GLY A 22 -10.85 39.53 -0.05
N CYS A 23 -11.63 38.84 -0.88
CA CYS A 23 -12.11 39.18 -2.24
C CYS A 23 -11.19 38.84 -3.42
N GLY A 24 -11.54 37.73 -4.09
CA GLY A 24 -11.77 37.67 -5.54
C GLY A 24 -10.57 37.80 -6.47
N ASP A 25 -10.01 36.67 -6.89
CA ASP A 25 -9.68 36.32 -8.28
C ASP A 25 -8.76 35.10 -8.28
N ASP A 26 -9.13 34.09 -9.07
CA ASP A 26 -8.27 33.23 -9.90
C ASP A 26 -6.82 32.93 -9.43
N SER A 27 -6.60 32.65 -8.15
CA SER A 27 -5.33 32.09 -7.70
C SER A 27 -5.41 30.57 -7.74
N THR A 28 -4.96 30.03 -8.87
CA THR A 28 -4.75 28.61 -9.19
C THR A 28 -3.67 27.95 -8.31
N SER A 29 -3.51 28.38 -7.06
CA SER A 29 -2.57 27.79 -6.10
C SER A 29 -3.28 27.52 -4.77
N PRO A 30 -3.36 26.24 -4.33
CA PRO A 30 -3.88 25.88 -3.02
C PRO A 30 -3.09 26.64 -1.94
N GLY A 31 -3.79 27.34 -1.05
CA GLY A 31 -3.15 28.01 0.09
C GLY A 31 -2.64 26.96 1.07
N ALA A 32 -1.35 27.01 1.42
CA ALA A 32 -0.78 26.16 2.47
C ALA A 32 -1.26 26.63 3.85
N CYS A 33 -1.53 25.68 4.75
CA CYS A 33 -2.03 25.97 6.09
C CYS A 33 -1.48 24.96 7.12
N SER A 34 -1.38 25.40 8.37
CA SER A 34 -1.12 24.53 9.53
C SER A 34 -2.29 24.42 10.50
N SER A 35 -3.26 25.34 10.38
CA SER A 35 -4.46 25.41 11.23
C SER A 35 -5.63 26.04 10.48
N ASN A 36 -6.86 25.82 10.97
CA ASN A 36 -8.06 26.39 10.35
C ASN A 36 -8.09 27.93 10.37
N ASP A 37 -7.40 28.55 11.33
CA ASP A 37 -7.35 30.02 11.46
C ASP A 37 -6.55 30.70 10.34
N GLU A 38 -5.80 29.91 9.55
CA GLU A 38 -5.05 30.36 8.38
C GLU A 38 -5.86 30.29 7.08
N CYS A 39 -7.07 29.71 7.13
CA CYS A 39 -7.95 29.55 5.98
C CYS A 39 -9.11 30.55 6.02
N GLY A 40 -9.79 30.75 4.89
CA GLY A 40 -10.95 31.63 4.80
C GLY A 40 -12.13 31.16 5.67
N GLU A 41 -13.12 32.04 5.88
CA GLU A 41 -14.27 31.79 6.78
C GLU A 41 -15.11 30.55 6.42
N SER A 42 -15.02 30.05 5.18
CA SER A 42 -15.72 28.85 4.69
C SER A 42 -14.77 27.68 4.37
N GLU A 43 -13.52 27.78 4.79
CA GLU A 43 -12.46 26.82 4.53
C GLU A 43 -11.95 26.20 5.82
N ILE A 44 -11.41 24.98 5.71
CA ILE A 44 -10.69 24.32 6.78
C ILE A 44 -9.32 23.91 6.29
N CYS A 45 -8.37 23.74 7.20
CA CYS A 45 -7.08 23.20 6.85
C CYS A 45 -7.18 21.67 6.76
N HIS A 46 -6.86 21.10 5.60
CA HIS A 46 -6.86 19.67 5.41
C HIS A 46 -5.76 19.03 6.30
N PRO A 47 -6.08 18.06 7.18
CA PRO A 47 -5.17 17.59 8.22
C PRO A 47 -3.89 16.92 7.67
N THR A 48 -3.98 16.27 6.51
CA THR A 48 -2.84 15.59 5.89
C THR A 48 -2.21 16.39 4.75
N ALA A 49 -2.99 16.85 3.79
CA ALA A 49 -2.52 17.67 2.67
C ALA A 49 -2.05 19.09 3.06
N GLN A 50 -2.40 19.61 4.25
CA GLN A 50 -2.00 20.95 4.73
C GLN A 50 -2.32 22.08 3.75
N VAL A 51 -3.47 21.96 3.07
CA VAL A 51 -4.02 22.98 2.18
C VAL A 51 -5.41 23.40 2.64
N CYS A 52 -5.75 24.67 2.43
CA CYS A 52 -7.09 25.17 2.71
C CYS A 52 -8.09 24.59 1.70
N VAL A 53 -9.14 23.97 2.23
CA VAL A 53 -10.19 23.33 1.44
C VAL A 53 -11.56 23.87 1.83
N GLN A 54 -12.38 24.15 0.83
CA GLN A 54 -13.71 24.71 1.05
C GLN A 54 -14.66 23.65 1.61
N THR A 55 -15.41 24.03 2.65
CA THR A 55 -16.51 23.21 3.17
C THR A 55 -17.76 23.34 2.29
N CYS A 56 -18.57 22.30 2.25
CA CYS A 56 -19.74 22.27 1.37
C CYS A 56 -20.91 21.50 1.98
N ASN A 57 -22.13 21.85 1.57
CA ASN A 57 -23.33 21.06 1.88
C ASN A 57 -23.78 20.25 0.65
N SER A 58 -23.41 20.70 -0.54
CA SER A 58 -23.73 20.10 -1.83
C SER A 58 -22.70 20.47 -2.89
N GLY A 59 -22.66 19.76 -4.01
CA GLY A 59 -21.70 20.02 -5.10
C GLY A 59 -21.84 21.40 -5.75
N SER A 60 -22.96 22.09 -5.58
CA SER A 60 -23.13 23.48 -6.08
C SER A 60 -22.41 24.52 -5.25
N ASP A 61 -22.03 24.19 -4.01
CA ASP A 61 -21.27 25.08 -3.14
C ASP A 61 -19.78 25.10 -3.52
N CYS A 62 -19.37 24.16 -4.36
CA CYS A 62 -17.98 23.94 -4.69
C CYS A 62 -17.54 24.68 -5.97
N PRO A 63 -16.26 25.10 -6.02
CA PRO A 63 -15.70 25.74 -7.19
C PRO A 63 -15.63 24.77 -8.37
N SER A 64 -15.49 25.32 -9.58
CA SER A 64 -15.32 24.53 -10.81
C SER A 64 -14.12 23.58 -10.75
N THR A 65 -13.13 23.90 -9.91
CA THR A 65 -11.92 23.11 -9.67
C THR A 65 -12.12 21.89 -8.78
N ALA A 66 -13.25 21.78 -8.06
CA ALA A 66 -13.51 20.70 -7.10
C ALA A 66 -15.01 20.39 -6.97
N LYS A 67 -15.64 19.83 -8.01
CA LYS A 67 -17.11 19.69 -8.10
C LYS A 67 -17.75 18.69 -7.12
N THR A 68 -16.96 17.89 -6.42
CA THR A 68 -17.46 16.80 -5.57
C THR A 68 -17.57 17.28 -4.14
N CYS A 69 -18.76 17.32 -3.57
CA CYS A 69 -18.94 17.57 -2.14
C CYS A 69 -19.04 16.24 -1.39
N ALA A 70 -18.03 15.92 -0.57
CA ALA A 70 -17.93 14.64 0.11
C ALA A 70 -17.23 14.79 1.47
N PRO A 71 -17.45 13.87 2.42
CA PRO A 71 -16.79 13.92 3.71
C PRO A 71 -15.27 13.79 3.55
N LEU A 72 -14.53 14.54 4.37
CA LEU A 72 -13.07 14.49 4.48
C LEU A 72 -12.55 13.06 4.67
N GLY A 73 -13.30 12.23 5.40
CA GLY A 73 -12.90 10.86 5.71
C GLY A 73 -11.82 10.77 6.79
N GLY A 74 -11.31 9.56 7.04
CA GLY A 74 -10.28 9.29 8.05
C GLY A 74 -10.81 9.19 9.49
N THR A 75 -9.91 9.33 10.47
CA THR A 75 -10.18 9.13 11.91
C THR A 75 -10.13 10.41 12.76
N GLY A 76 -10.00 11.58 12.12
CA GLY A 76 -9.86 12.87 12.79
C GLY A 76 -11.19 13.49 13.27
N PRO A 77 -11.12 14.58 14.06
CA PRO A 77 -12.31 15.28 14.58
C PRO A 77 -13.24 15.85 13.50
N ASN A 78 -12.71 16.02 12.27
CA ASN A 78 -13.44 16.55 11.12
C ASN A 78 -13.77 15.48 10.07
N ALA A 79 -13.65 14.18 10.39
CA ALA A 79 -13.84 13.10 9.41
C ALA A 79 -15.21 13.11 8.72
N THR A 80 -16.24 13.65 9.40
CA THR A 80 -17.59 13.79 8.87
C THR A 80 -17.86 15.15 8.21
N THR A 81 -16.90 16.06 8.23
CA THR A 81 -17.05 17.39 7.61
C THR A 81 -16.93 17.25 6.10
N ASN A 82 -17.95 17.72 5.39
CA ASN A 82 -17.95 17.70 3.93
C ASN A 82 -17.07 18.83 3.37
N ILE A 83 -16.20 18.45 2.45
CA ILE A 83 -15.29 19.34 1.74
C ILE A 83 -15.45 19.18 0.23
N CYS A 84 -15.06 20.21 -0.51
CA CYS A 84 -14.97 20.16 -1.95
C CYS A 84 -13.72 19.39 -2.37
N GLN A 85 -13.94 18.26 -3.03
CA GLN A 85 -12.94 17.34 -3.52
C GLN A 85 -12.77 17.47 -5.03
N CYS A 86 -11.52 17.35 -5.48
CA CYS A 86 -11.19 17.18 -6.88
C CYS A 86 -11.39 15.72 -7.30
N SER A 87 -11.49 15.48 -8.60
CA SER A 87 -11.52 14.12 -9.17
C SER A 87 -10.56 13.92 -10.34
N THR A 88 -9.98 15.02 -10.85
CA THR A 88 -9.02 14.98 -11.95
C THR A 88 -8.07 16.17 -11.84
N ASP A 89 -6.84 16.00 -12.34
CA ASP A 89 -5.85 17.09 -12.43
C ASP A 89 -6.36 18.24 -13.31
N VAL A 90 -7.13 17.91 -14.35
CA VAL A 90 -7.75 18.90 -15.25
C VAL A 90 -8.66 19.85 -14.48
N LEU A 91 -9.42 19.36 -13.50
CA LEU A 91 -10.24 20.22 -12.65
C LEU A 91 -9.38 21.14 -11.78
N CYS A 92 -8.34 20.60 -11.15
CA CYS A 92 -7.43 21.40 -10.33
C CYS A 92 -6.76 22.53 -11.12
N ASN A 93 -6.49 22.30 -12.40
CA ASN A 93 -5.86 23.28 -13.26
C ASN A 93 -6.84 24.27 -13.93
N GLY A 94 -8.12 24.29 -13.57
CA GLY A 94 -9.09 25.27 -14.10
C GLY A 94 -9.86 24.80 -15.34
N GLY A 95 -9.83 23.50 -15.65
CA GLY A 95 -10.57 22.89 -16.75
C GLY A 95 -9.77 22.74 -18.05
N THR A 96 -10.44 22.31 -19.12
CA THR A 96 -9.81 21.99 -20.42
C THR A 96 -9.24 23.20 -21.16
N ASP A 97 -9.62 24.40 -20.75
CA ASP A 97 -9.30 25.66 -21.44
C ASP A 97 -8.19 26.44 -20.72
N SER A 98 -7.59 25.85 -19.69
CA SER A 98 -6.53 26.46 -18.88
C SER A 98 -5.16 25.89 -19.22
N GLU A 99 -4.15 26.76 -19.27
CA GLU A 99 -2.74 26.41 -19.52
C GLU A 99 -1.99 26.02 -18.24
N SER A 100 -2.66 26.03 -17.08
CA SER A 100 -2.06 25.59 -15.82
C SER A 100 -1.83 24.08 -15.86
N THR A 101 -0.65 23.64 -15.42
CA THR A 101 -0.30 22.21 -15.29
C THR A 101 0.41 21.89 -13.97
N GLY A 102 0.51 22.87 -13.07
CA GLY A 102 1.30 22.76 -11.84
C GLY A 102 0.58 22.04 -10.69
N LEU A 103 -0.71 21.76 -10.84
CA LEU A 103 -1.51 21.10 -9.80
C LEU A 103 -1.91 19.69 -10.19
N VAL A 104 -1.93 18.81 -9.20
CA VAL A 104 -2.51 17.47 -9.30
C VAL A 104 -3.64 17.32 -8.28
N CYS A 105 -4.61 16.48 -8.61
CA CYS A 105 -5.57 16.02 -7.65
C CYS A 105 -4.92 14.90 -6.84
N SER A 106 -4.64 15.14 -5.56
CA SER A 106 -4.02 14.14 -4.67
C SER A 106 -4.86 12.88 -4.65
N GLU A 107 -4.28 11.73 -5.02
CA GLU A 107 -5.00 10.45 -4.98
C GLU A 107 -5.34 10.02 -3.55
N LEU A 108 -4.54 10.44 -2.57
CA LEU A 108 -4.73 10.11 -1.15
C LEU A 108 -5.76 11.00 -0.48
N ASP A 109 -5.75 12.30 -0.78
CA ASP A 109 -6.53 13.30 -0.06
C ASP A 109 -7.71 13.86 -0.88
N ASN A 110 -7.79 13.57 -2.17
CA ASN A 110 -8.80 14.07 -3.11
C ASN A 110 -8.93 15.61 -3.13
N VAL A 111 -7.81 16.31 -2.94
CA VAL A 111 -7.73 17.77 -2.96
C VAL A 111 -6.61 18.21 -3.89
N CYS A 112 -6.76 19.42 -4.45
CA CYS A 112 -5.76 19.97 -5.35
C CYS A 112 -4.51 20.34 -4.56
N VAL A 113 -3.36 19.81 -4.99
CA VAL A 113 -2.04 20.08 -4.41
C VAL A 113 -1.05 20.41 -5.51
N THR A 114 0.06 21.05 -5.15
CA THR A 114 1.15 21.29 -6.11
C THR A 114 1.81 19.96 -6.47
N ALA A 115 2.07 19.74 -7.76
CA ALA A 115 2.79 18.57 -8.23
C ALA A 115 4.18 18.51 -7.59
N CYS A 116 4.52 17.39 -6.95
CA CYS A 116 5.80 17.25 -6.29
C CYS A 116 6.92 16.98 -7.31
N THR A 117 8.12 17.46 -7.01
CA THR A 117 9.37 17.18 -7.75
C THR A 117 10.40 16.45 -6.90
N SER A 118 10.18 16.37 -5.59
CA SER A 118 11.04 15.67 -4.65
C SER A 118 10.27 15.24 -3.39
N ASN A 119 10.80 14.28 -2.63
CA ASN A 119 10.17 13.81 -1.38
C ASN A 119 10.03 14.91 -0.34
N ALA A 120 10.86 15.96 -0.38
CA ALA A 120 10.80 17.06 0.57
C ALA A 120 9.53 17.92 0.44
N GLU A 121 8.81 17.79 -0.68
CA GLU A 121 7.57 18.52 -0.95
C GLU A 121 6.32 17.74 -0.52
N CYS A 122 6.47 16.48 -0.13
CA CYS A 122 5.39 15.66 0.38
C CYS A 122 5.29 15.78 1.91
N THR A 123 4.08 15.99 2.42
CA THR A 123 3.83 16.07 3.86
C THR A 123 3.81 14.69 4.50
N GLY A 124 4.32 14.60 5.74
CA GLY A 124 4.39 13.34 6.50
C GLY A 124 5.40 12.33 5.93
N ASP A 125 5.12 11.04 6.12
CA ASP A 125 5.96 9.93 5.63
C ASP A 125 5.64 9.59 4.16
N ARG A 126 5.43 10.59 3.30
CA ARG A 126 5.04 10.40 1.88
C ARG A 126 6.23 10.52 0.94
N THR A 127 6.16 9.85 -0.21
CA THR A 127 7.22 9.86 -1.24
C THR A 127 6.69 10.46 -2.52
N CYS A 128 7.53 11.23 -3.22
CA CYS A 128 7.15 11.87 -4.47
C CYS A 128 7.38 10.93 -5.66
N ASN A 129 6.31 10.61 -6.39
CA ASN A 129 6.42 10.04 -7.73
C ASN A 129 6.68 11.16 -8.72
N THR A 130 7.95 11.40 -9.07
CA THR A 130 8.35 12.49 -9.97
C THR A 130 7.83 12.33 -11.41
N THR A 131 7.28 11.16 -11.76
CA THR A 131 6.69 10.93 -13.09
C THR A 131 5.27 11.49 -13.17
N THR A 132 4.49 11.33 -12.10
CA THR A 132 3.09 11.77 -12.02
C THR A 132 2.93 13.08 -11.26
N GLY A 133 3.92 13.48 -10.46
CA GLY A 133 3.85 14.60 -9.54
C GLY A 133 3.03 14.31 -8.27
N GLN A 134 2.68 13.03 -8.02
CA GLN A 134 1.86 12.62 -6.89
C GLN A 134 2.70 12.31 -5.65
N CYS A 135 2.20 12.73 -4.48
CA CYS A 135 2.71 12.28 -3.19
C CYS A 135 1.98 11.00 -2.79
N GLU A 136 2.69 9.89 -2.85
CA GLU A 136 2.18 8.55 -2.52
C GLU A 136 2.50 8.21 -1.05
N GLU A 137 1.79 7.24 -0.46
CA GLU A 137 2.16 6.71 0.85
C GLU A 137 3.62 6.27 0.78
N GLY A 138 4.46 6.82 1.66
CA GLY A 138 5.89 6.64 1.49
C GLY A 138 6.28 5.20 1.72
N ASP A 139 7.30 4.81 0.96
CA ASP A 139 7.98 3.55 1.13
C ASP A 139 8.74 3.58 2.48
N THR A 140 8.02 3.30 3.56
CA THR A 140 8.52 3.38 4.95
C THR A 140 9.53 2.29 5.30
N GLY A 141 9.92 1.46 4.32
CA GLY A 141 10.95 0.45 4.48
C GLY A 141 12.36 1.03 4.37
N PRO A 142 13.33 0.57 5.18
CA PRO A 142 14.72 0.79 4.89
C PRO A 142 15.04 0.20 3.52
N THR A 143 15.71 0.96 2.65
CA THR A 143 16.06 0.51 1.29
C THR A 143 16.99 -0.71 1.32
N SER A 144 17.73 -0.89 2.42
CA SER A 144 18.59 -2.04 2.68
C SER A 144 18.00 -2.96 3.74
N CYS A 145 18.18 -4.27 3.58
CA CYS A 145 17.67 -5.27 4.50
C CYS A 145 18.66 -6.43 4.69
N SER A 146 18.48 -7.19 5.76
CA SER A 146 19.24 -8.42 6.03
C SER A 146 18.31 -9.60 6.30
N GLY A 147 18.51 -10.73 5.61
CA GLY A 147 17.66 -11.91 5.73
C GLY A 147 16.73 -12.10 4.54
N GLU A 148 15.54 -12.67 4.76
CA GLU A 148 14.54 -13.00 3.74
C GLU A 148 13.13 -12.55 4.18
N GLY A 149 12.21 -12.42 3.22
CA GLY A 149 10.83 -11.99 3.46
C GLY A 149 10.74 -10.51 3.82
N ARG A 150 9.77 -10.11 4.65
CA ARG A 150 9.64 -8.70 5.08
C ARG A 150 10.92 -8.19 5.73
N SER A 151 11.53 -8.95 6.64
CA SER A 151 12.71 -8.51 7.41
C SER A 151 12.48 -7.10 7.99
N SER A 152 13.32 -6.13 7.63
CA SER A 152 13.17 -4.72 8.00
C SER A 152 12.34 -3.91 6.99
N CYS A 153 12.02 -4.46 5.81
CA CYS A 153 11.29 -3.79 4.74
C CYS A 153 9.86 -3.39 5.14
N GLY A 154 9.32 -2.40 4.42
CA GLY A 154 7.93 -2.01 4.49
C GLY A 154 6.99 -3.17 4.14
N TYR A 155 5.72 -3.06 4.52
CA TYR A 155 4.73 -4.04 4.11
C TYR A 155 4.58 -4.05 2.57
N GLY A 156 4.27 -5.20 1.98
CA GLY A 156 4.27 -5.36 0.52
C GLY A 156 5.66 -5.52 -0.13
N LEU A 157 6.76 -5.24 0.58
CA LEU A 157 8.13 -5.44 0.09
C LEU A 157 8.80 -6.68 0.66
N ILE A 158 9.71 -7.26 -0.13
CA ILE A 158 10.55 -8.39 0.25
C ILE A 158 12.03 -8.03 0.21
N CYS A 159 12.79 -8.59 1.14
CA CYS A 159 14.23 -8.50 1.16
C CYS A 159 14.83 -9.45 0.13
N THR A 160 15.33 -8.88 -0.98
CA THR A 160 15.99 -9.63 -2.05
C THR A 160 17.37 -9.03 -2.28
N SER A 161 18.42 -9.84 -2.18
CA SER A 161 19.82 -9.40 -2.38
C SER A 161 20.22 -8.17 -1.54
N SER A 162 19.77 -8.13 -0.29
CA SER A 162 19.98 -7.02 0.66
C SER A 162 19.30 -5.69 0.31
N THR A 163 18.39 -5.70 -0.64
CA THR A 163 17.54 -4.55 -1.00
C THR A 163 16.07 -4.90 -0.82
N CYS A 164 15.28 -3.94 -0.35
CA CYS A 164 13.84 -4.09 -0.31
C CYS A 164 13.28 -3.84 -1.71
N SER A 165 12.54 -4.80 -2.23
CA SER A 165 11.93 -4.73 -3.56
C SER A 165 10.55 -5.36 -3.54
N GLU A 166 9.69 -4.98 -4.46
CA GLU A 166 8.40 -5.64 -4.64
C GLU A 166 8.59 -7.14 -4.98
N PRO A 167 7.66 -8.00 -4.56
CA PRO A 167 7.59 -9.37 -5.04
C PRO A 167 7.49 -9.42 -6.58
N PRO A 168 8.17 -10.35 -7.26
CA PRO A 168 8.09 -10.46 -8.71
C PRO A 168 6.64 -10.62 -9.20
N ALA A 169 6.26 -9.84 -10.20
CA ALA A 169 4.94 -9.94 -10.80
C ALA A 169 4.68 -11.35 -11.37
N PRO A 170 3.49 -11.94 -11.14
CA PRO A 170 3.18 -13.29 -11.59
C PRO A 170 3.01 -13.36 -13.11
N THR A 171 3.79 -14.22 -13.77
CA THR A 171 3.75 -14.41 -15.23
C THR A 171 3.39 -15.85 -15.65
N CYS A 172 3.09 -16.72 -14.70
CA CYS A 172 2.81 -18.13 -14.98
C CYS A 172 1.41 -18.34 -15.56
N GLN A 173 1.25 -19.45 -16.30
CA GLN A 173 -0.04 -19.86 -16.87
C GLN A 173 -1.14 -19.96 -15.82
N ASN A 174 -0.82 -20.43 -14.61
CA ASN A 174 -1.77 -20.52 -13.49
C ASN A 174 -2.39 -19.15 -13.19
N TYR A 175 -1.60 -18.06 -13.23
CA TYR A 175 -2.08 -16.70 -13.03
C TYR A 175 -2.87 -16.19 -14.25
N THR A 176 -2.36 -16.40 -15.47
CA THR A 176 -3.03 -15.96 -16.70
C THR A 176 -4.43 -16.58 -16.84
N ALA A 177 -4.54 -17.88 -16.56
CA ALA A 177 -5.78 -18.63 -16.62
C ALA A 177 -6.72 -18.36 -15.43
N TYR A 178 -6.24 -17.71 -14.36
CA TYR A 178 -7.04 -17.46 -13.17
C TYR A 178 -8.09 -16.36 -13.40
N PRO A 179 -9.40 -16.68 -13.33
CA PRO A 179 -10.45 -15.71 -13.63
C PRO A 179 -10.65 -14.69 -12.50
N ASN A 180 -10.46 -15.08 -11.23
CA ASN A 180 -10.81 -14.27 -10.06
C ASN A 180 -9.64 -13.39 -9.55
N LYS A 181 -8.59 -13.21 -10.34
CA LYS A 181 -7.37 -12.47 -9.93
C LYS A 181 -7.67 -11.07 -9.39
N ALA A 182 -8.60 -10.33 -9.99
CA ALA A 182 -8.93 -8.96 -9.56
C ALA A 182 -9.65 -8.89 -8.21
N ALA A 183 -10.30 -9.98 -7.79
CA ALA A 183 -11.05 -10.03 -6.54
C ALA A 183 -10.26 -10.70 -5.40
N ASP A 184 -9.35 -11.62 -5.72
CA ASP A 184 -8.67 -12.43 -4.70
C ASP A 184 -7.19 -12.09 -4.50
N VAL A 185 -6.55 -11.39 -5.44
CA VAL A 185 -5.11 -11.07 -5.39
C VAL A 185 -4.94 -9.57 -5.13
N GLY A 186 -4.04 -9.24 -4.22
CA GLY A 186 -3.72 -7.88 -3.83
C GLY A 186 -2.36 -7.77 -3.17
N THR A 187 -2.20 -6.72 -2.37
CA THR A 187 -0.96 -6.44 -1.62
C THR A 187 -1.22 -6.15 -0.14
N THR A 188 -2.47 -6.22 0.31
CA THR A 188 -2.89 -5.89 1.68
C THR A 188 -2.99 -7.13 2.58
N GLY A 189 -3.22 -8.31 2.00
CA GLY A 189 -3.18 -9.61 2.66
C GLY A 189 -1.78 -10.24 2.69
N PRO A 190 -1.63 -11.47 3.22
CA PRO A 190 -0.33 -12.10 3.41
C PRO A 190 0.48 -12.25 2.11
N ILE A 191 1.78 -11.99 2.20
CA ILE A 191 2.71 -11.99 1.06
C ILE A 191 3.58 -13.24 1.09
N ILE A 192 3.48 -14.06 0.04
CA ILE A 192 4.37 -15.17 -0.24
C ILE A 192 5.64 -14.62 -0.87
N PHE A 193 6.79 -14.89 -0.24
CA PHE A 193 8.10 -14.39 -0.69
C PHE A 193 9.04 -15.50 -1.15
N ASN A 194 8.79 -16.75 -0.76
CA ASN A 194 9.63 -17.86 -1.16
C ASN A 194 8.82 -19.16 -1.27
N MET A 195 9.22 -20.00 -2.22
CA MET A 195 8.77 -21.38 -2.32
C MET A 195 9.95 -22.29 -2.67
N LYS A 196 9.96 -23.49 -2.11
CA LYS A 196 11.00 -24.50 -2.41
C LYS A 196 10.42 -25.90 -2.50
N THR A 197 11.01 -26.72 -3.38
CA THR A 197 10.75 -28.16 -3.39
C THR A 197 11.39 -28.79 -2.17
N VAL A 198 10.60 -29.51 -1.36
CA VAL A 198 11.10 -30.24 -0.19
C VAL A 198 11.41 -31.69 -0.57
N SER A 199 10.48 -32.36 -1.24
CA SER A 199 10.71 -33.70 -1.77
C SER A 199 9.68 -34.06 -2.83
N ALA A 200 10.04 -34.99 -3.72
CA ALA A 200 9.12 -35.68 -4.60
C ALA A 200 9.38 -37.18 -4.48
N VAL A 201 8.41 -37.92 -3.96
CA VAL A 201 8.54 -39.36 -3.70
C VAL A 201 7.35 -40.11 -4.28
N ALA A 202 7.49 -41.41 -4.51
CA ALA A 202 6.36 -42.25 -4.92
C ALA A 202 5.19 -42.10 -3.94
N GLY A 203 3.98 -41.96 -4.48
CA GLY A 203 2.76 -41.94 -3.69
C GLY A 203 2.46 -43.29 -3.05
N THR A 204 1.58 -43.29 -2.07
CA THR A 204 1.04 -44.49 -1.43
C THR A 204 -0.40 -44.72 -1.89
N ALA A 205 -0.97 -45.88 -1.56
CA ALA A 205 -2.39 -46.16 -1.82
C ALA A 205 -3.33 -45.12 -1.16
N ALA A 206 -2.92 -44.58 0.00
CA ALA A 206 -3.68 -43.56 0.71
C ALA A 206 -3.40 -42.13 0.20
N TRP A 207 -2.31 -41.92 -0.55
CA TRP A 207 -1.80 -40.59 -0.84
C TRP A 207 -1.12 -40.54 -2.22
N CYS A 208 -1.79 -39.93 -3.20
CA CYS A 208 -1.41 -39.95 -4.61
C CYS A 208 -1.23 -41.36 -5.19
N PRO A 209 -2.29 -42.20 -5.19
CA PRO A 209 -2.19 -43.57 -5.70
C PRO A 209 -1.78 -43.58 -7.18
N GLY A 210 -0.69 -44.29 -7.49
CA GLY A 210 -0.14 -44.37 -8.84
C GLY A 210 0.56 -43.10 -9.33
N GLY A 211 0.78 -42.11 -8.46
CA GLY A 211 1.49 -40.86 -8.76
C GLY A 211 2.71 -40.64 -7.85
N LYS A 212 3.18 -39.39 -7.84
CA LYS A 212 4.18 -38.91 -6.89
C LYS A 212 3.58 -37.89 -5.93
N ARG A 213 4.02 -37.97 -4.68
CA ARG A 213 3.81 -36.93 -3.67
C ARG A 213 4.91 -35.90 -3.77
N LEU A 214 4.53 -34.70 -4.19
CA LEU A 214 5.38 -33.51 -4.16
C LEU A 214 5.08 -32.72 -2.89
N ARG A 215 6.10 -32.47 -2.07
CA ARG A 215 6.06 -31.55 -0.92
C ARG A 215 6.75 -30.25 -1.31
N LEU A 216 6.05 -29.14 -1.13
CA LEU A 216 6.57 -27.80 -1.33
C LEU A 216 6.51 -27.04 0.00
N SER A 217 7.51 -26.24 0.29
CA SER A 217 7.47 -25.27 1.37
C SER A 217 7.09 -23.91 0.79
N VAL A 218 6.16 -23.23 1.45
CA VAL A 218 5.66 -21.90 1.14
C VAL A 218 5.98 -21.01 2.33
N SER A 219 6.81 -20.00 2.11
CA SER A 219 7.17 -19.02 3.14
C SER A 219 6.45 -17.71 2.86
N ALA A 220 5.73 -17.22 3.86
CA ALA A 220 4.93 -16.01 3.77
C ALA A 220 5.07 -15.13 5.01
N TYR A 221 4.77 -13.84 4.87
CA TYR A 221 4.61 -12.92 5.98
C TYR A 221 3.27 -12.19 5.92
N THR A 222 2.85 -11.62 7.05
CA THR A 222 1.65 -10.81 7.20
C THR A 222 1.93 -9.64 8.15
N ASP A 223 0.96 -8.76 8.34
CA ASP A 223 1.04 -7.69 9.33
C ASP A 223 0.67 -8.17 10.74
N ALA A 224 1.20 -7.50 11.76
CA ALA A 224 0.91 -7.80 13.16
C ALA A 224 -0.58 -7.59 13.52
N ALA A 225 -1.30 -6.74 12.77
CA ALA A 225 -2.73 -6.57 12.92
C ALA A 225 -3.55 -7.82 12.51
N SER A 226 -3.00 -8.65 11.62
CA SER A 226 -3.65 -9.85 11.06
C SER A 226 -2.67 -11.03 11.05
N PRO A 227 -2.26 -11.54 12.24
CA PRO A 227 -1.27 -12.60 12.34
C PRO A 227 -1.79 -13.92 11.77
N PHE A 228 -0.88 -14.80 11.34
CA PHE A 228 -1.24 -16.15 10.95
C PHE A 228 -1.86 -16.92 12.14
N PRO A 229 -2.88 -17.76 11.88
CA PRO A 229 -3.55 -18.52 12.93
C PRO A 229 -2.63 -19.61 13.45
N GLN A 230 -2.67 -19.91 14.76
CA GLN A 230 -1.70 -20.80 15.41
C GLN A 230 -1.73 -22.25 14.89
N THR A 231 -2.82 -22.68 14.24
CA THR A 231 -2.94 -24.03 13.70
C THR A 231 -3.28 -24.03 12.20
N ALA A 232 -2.77 -25.03 11.49
CA ALA A 232 -3.01 -25.17 10.05
C ALA A 232 -4.50 -25.27 9.65
N PRO A 233 -5.39 -25.96 10.41
CA PRO A 233 -6.82 -26.01 10.07
C PRO A 233 -7.54 -24.66 10.11
N GLU A 234 -7.00 -23.69 10.84
CA GLU A 234 -7.54 -22.33 10.95
C GLU A 234 -7.04 -21.42 9.82
N LEU A 235 -6.09 -21.89 8.98
CA LEU A 235 -5.55 -21.12 7.86
C LEU A 235 -6.58 -21.00 6.72
N GLY A 236 -7.47 -20.02 6.87
CA GLY A 236 -8.41 -19.61 5.83
C GLY A 236 -7.73 -18.78 4.73
N GLY A 237 -8.39 -18.67 3.57
CA GLY A 237 -7.98 -17.76 2.49
C GLY A 237 -6.70 -18.13 1.75
N PHE A 238 -6.07 -19.28 2.05
CA PHE A 238 -4.90 -19.78 1.32
C PHE A 238 -5.31 -20.73 0.20
N TYR A 239 -4.86 -20.48 -1.02
CA TYR A 239 -5.31 -21.20 -2.20
C TYR A 239 -4.17 -21.62 -3.13
N TYR A 240 -4.39 -22.76 -3.78
CA TYR A 240 -3.59 -23.25 -4.89
C TYR A 240 -4.40 -23.14 -6.19
N VAL A 241 -3.80 -22.56 -7.23
CA VAL A 241 -4.39 -22.41 -8.56
C VAL A 241 -3.63 -23.29 -9.54
N LYS A 242 -4.37 -24.12 -10.27
CA LYS A 242 -3.83 -25.00 -11.31
C LYS A 242 -3.61 -24.25 -12.62
N THR A 243 -2.95 -24.90 -13.59
CA THR A 243 -2.66 -24.33 -14.91
C THR A 243 -3.92 -24.08 -15.76
N ASP A 244 -5.05 -24.69 -15.40
CA ASP A 244 -6.36 -24.44 -16.02
C ASP A 244 -7.13 -23.28 -15.36
N GLY A 245 -6.55 -22.61 -14.36
CA GLY A 245 -7.17 -21.53 -13.61
C GLY A 245 -8.11 -21.98 -12.49
N SER A 246 -8.29 -23.29 -12.28
CA SER A 246 -9.11 -23.78 -11.17
C SER A 246 -8.43 -23.54 -9.81
N ARG A 247 -9.21 -23.01 -8.87
CA ARG A 247 -8.81 -22.78 -7.48
C ARG A 247 -9.16 -23.98 -6.62
N ILE A 248 -8.22 -24.43 -5.79
CA ILE A 248 -8.44 -25.46 -4.79
C ILE A 248 -7.79 -25.08 -3.46
N SER A 249 -8.39 -25.54 -2.36
CA SER A 249 -7.75 -25.46 -1.05
C SER A 249 -6.53 -26.38 -1.03
N PRO A 250 -5.34 -25.87 -0.67
CA PRO A 250 -4.13 -26.67 -0.64
C PRO A 250 -4.20 -27.68 0.51
N VAL A 251 -3.64 -28.86 0.28
CA VAL A 251 -3.47 -29.85 1.33
C VAL A 251 -2.24 -29.45 2.12
N ILE A 252 -2.44 -28.90 3.33
CA ILE A 252 -1.35 -28.61 4.25
C ILE A 252 -0.92 -29.94 4.89
N SER A 253 0.38 -30.16 4.94
CA SER A 253 0.97 -31.35 5.55
C SER A 253 0.82 -31.27 7.08
N ASN A 254 0.52 -32.39 7.71
CA ASN A 254 0.20 -32.49 9.14
C ASN A 254 1.36 -33.07 9.97
N GLY A 255 2.58 -33.02 9.44
CA GLY A 255 3.78 -33.42 10.18
C GLY A 255 4.17 -32.40 11.24
N GLU A 256 4.92 -32.86 12.24
CA GLU A 256 5.57 -31.97 13.20
C GLU A 256 6.53 -31.04 12.45
N ASN A 257 6.33 -29.72 12.58
CA ASN A 257 7.04 -28.66 11.83
C ASN A 257 6.63 -28.47 10.36
N ASP A 258 5.49 -29.01 9.93
CA ASP A 258 4.96 -28.74 8.58
C ASP A 258 4.14 -27.45 8.49
N TYR A 259 3.79 -26.86 9.63
CA TYR A 259 3.20 -25.54 9.73
C TYR A 259 3.84 -24.84 10.92
N VAL A 260 4.74 -23.90 10.62
CA VAL A 260 5.55 -23.21 11.64
C VAL A 260 5.28 -21.73 11.53
N ILE A 261 4.90 -21.13 12.65
CA ILE A 261 4.73 -19.69 12.76
C ILE A 261 5.84 -19.14 13.65
N THR A 262 6.43 -18.04 13.21
CA THR A 262 7.50 -17.34 13.93
C THR A 262 7.18 -15.84 14.01
N GLN A 263 8.06 -15.08 14.67
CA GLN A 263 7.97 -13.61 14.75
C GLN A 263 6.61 -13.12 15.29
N ASN A 264 6.12 -13.73 16.38
CA ASN A 264 4.84 -13.38 17.00
C ASN A 264 3.63 -13.46 16.06
N GLY A 265 3.64 -14.36 15.06
CA GLY A 265 2.50 -14.53 14.16
C GLY A 265 2.67 -13.93 12.78
N THR A 266 3.72 -13.13 12.54
CA THR A 266 3.86 -12.38 11.29
C THR A 266 4.59 -13.14 10.20
N ARG A 267 5.18 -14.31 10.49
CA ARG A 267 5.83 -15.16 9.49
C ARG A 267 5.34 -16.60 9.63
N ALA A 268 5.01 -17.22 8.50
CA ALA A 268 4.65 -18.63 8.42
C ALA A 268 5.49 -19.37 7.37
N ASP A 269 5.90 -20.58 7.72
CA ASP A 269 6.50 -21.57 6.82
C ASP A 269 5.56 -22.79 6.76
N ILE A 270 5.00 -23.04 5.58
CA ILE A 270 3.89 -23.97 5.36
C ILE A 270 4.33 -25.05 4.38
N ILE A 271 4.24 -26.32 4.76
CA ILE A 271 4.48 -27.44 3.87
C ILE A 271 3.15 -27.85 3.24
N VAL A 272 3.05 -27.67 1.94
CA VAL A 272 1.92 -28.13 1.13
C VAL A 272 2.30 -29.35 0.33
N ASN A 273 1.27 -30.03 -0.12
CA ASN A 273 1.32 -31.41 -0.56
C ASN A 273 0.52 -31.48 -1.88
N LEU A 274 1.15 -31.97 -2.95
CA LEU A 274 0.52 -32.11 -4.27
C LEU A 274 0.71 -33.52 -4.83
N CYS A 275 -0.32 -33.99 -5.52
CA CYS A 275 -0.22 -35.18 -6.36
C CYS A 275 0.14 -34.79 -7.79
N VAL A 276 1.22 -35.37 -8.29
CA VAL A 276 1.69 -35.22 -9.67
C VAL A 276 1.80 -36.60 -10.32
N ALA A 277 1.83 -36.63 -11.66
CA ALA A 277 1.98 -37.88 -12.39
C ALA A 277 3.30 -38.61 -12.03
N ALA A 278 3.31 -39.94 -12.10
CA ALA A 278 4.45 -40.75 -11.66
C ALA A 278 5.74 -40.48 -12.46
N ASP A 279 5.59 -40.10 -13.73
CA ASP A 279 6.65 -39.79 -14.69
C ASP A 279 6.99 -38.29 -14.77
N SER A 280 6.19 -37.43 -14.14
CA SER A 280 6.42 -35.98 -14.18
C SER A 280 7.74 -35.60 -13.49
N THR A 281 8.56 -34.76 -14.10
CA THR A 281 9.82 -34.25 -13.52
C THR A 281 9.74 -32.75 -13.18
N THR A 282 8.60 -32.13 -13.50
CA THR A 282 8.38 -30.71 -13.24
C THR A 282 6.90 -30.43 -13.04
N THR A 283 6.58 -29.44 -12.23
CA THR A 283 5.21 -28.91 -12.16
C THR A 283 5.25 -27.41 -11.97
N LEU A 284 4.29 -26.72 -12.57
CA LEU A 284 4.09 -25.29 -12.40
C LEU A 284 2.90 -25.09 -11.47
N VAL A 285 3.13 -24.35 -10.39
CA VAL A 285 2.13 -24.09 -9.36
C VAL A 285 1.95 -22.58 -9.17
N GLY A 286 0.73 -22.18 -8.85
CA GLY A 286 0.39 -20.82 -8.43
C GLY A 286 -0.26 -20.85 -7.06
N TYR A 287 0.24 -20.09 -6.11
CA TYR A 287 -0.34 -19.97 -4.77
C TYR A 287 -0.66 -18.51 -4.46
N HIS A 288 -1.70 -18.27 -3.68
CA HIS A 288 -1.98 -16.94 -3.16
C HIS A 288 -2.76 -17.03 -1.84
N PHE A 289 -2.71 -15.95 -1.07
CA PHE A 289 -3.69 -15.67 -0.04
C PHE A 289 -4.75 -14.71 -0.60
N VAL A 290 -5.93 -14.65 0.01
CA VAL A 290 -6.91 -13.58 -0.27
C VAL A 290 -6.27 -12.24 0.06
N ASP A 291 -6.44 -11.27 -0.84
CA ASP A 291 -5.86 -9.92 -0.79
C ASP A 291 -4.32 -9.89 -0.77
N GLY A 292 -3.67 -11.05 -0.83
CA GLY A 292 -2.22 -11.20 -0.89
C GLY A 292 -1.70 -11.36 -2.31
N ASN A 293 -0.38 -11.43 -2.48
CA ASN A 293 0.21 -11.57 -3.79
C ASN A 293 -0.02 -12.98 -4.38
N PHE A 294 0.00 -13.08 -5.70
CA PHE A 294 0.02 -14.36 -6.39
C PHE A 294 1.47 -14.76 -6.67
N PHE A 295 1.87 -15.94 -6.21
CA PHE A 295 3.22 -16.45 -6.34
C PHE A 295 3.27 -17.64 -7.30
N CYS A 296 4.07 -17.50 -8.35
CA CYS A 296 4.32 -18.54 -9.34
C CYS A 296 5.59 -19.30 -8.97
N PHE A 297 5.53 -20.64 -8.93
CA PHE A 297 6.70 -21.47 -8.66
C PHE A 297 6.76 -22.66 -9.62
N ARG A 298 7.94 -22.90 -10.19
CA ARG A 298 8.23 -24.11 -10.96
C ARG A 298 9.06 -25.06 -10.12
N ALA A 299 8.45 -26.14 -9.67
CA ALA A 299 9.15 -27.21 -9.00
C ALA A 299 9.79 -28.13 -10.04
N ASN A 300 11.10 -28.32 -9.96
CA ASN A 300 11.83 -29.37 -10.69
C ASN A 300 12.27 -30.42 -9.66
N TYR A 301 12.08 -31.71 -9.97
CA TYR A 301 12.30 -32.81 -9.02
C TYR A 301 12.56 -34.15 -9.72
#